data_AF-A0A6L5NT20-F1
#
_entry.id   AF-A0A6L5NT20-F1
#
_cell.length_a   1.000
_cell.length_b   1.000
_cell.length_c   1.000
_cell.angle_alpha   90.00
_cell.angle_beta   90.00
_cell.angle_gamma   90.00
#
_symmetry.space_group_name_H-M   'P 1'
#
loop_
_entity.id
_entity.type
_entity.pdbx_description
1 polymer ?
#
loop_
_entity_poly.entity_id
_entity_poly.type
_entity_poly.pdbx_seq_one_letter_code
_entity_poly.pdbx_strand_id
1 'polypeptide(L)'
;MDYRTEVLVKANAKRKYNPNVSGFLALCARNYCYILKWLPDEAVVNDNWTVKGEFGCLNVKLIENTKYTQLIDISRELPTSYFFKPPSAQVRIYHDAQLAEVLTSQQIFRLKPVYDYPNFYMHQSDEKYQVNAFLEDLLKIGRLQIINPI
;
A
#
# COMPACT_ATOMS: atom_id res chain seq x y z
N MET A 1 20.04 55.77 -15.11
CA MET A 1 20.71 54.84 -16.04
C MET A 1 21.62 53.93 -15.23
N ASP A 2 21.44 52.62 -15.09
CA ASP A 2 20.24 51.78 -14.98
C ASP A 2 20.78 50.44 -14.43
N TYR A 3 20.85 50.29 -13.11
CA TYR A 3 21.46 49.13 -12.44
C TYR A 3 20.48 47.95 -12.28
N ARG A 4 19.51 47.81 -13.19
CA ARG A 4 18.28 47.05 -12.94
C ARG A 4 18.00 45.93 -13.96
N THR A 5 19.03 45.39 -14.60
CA THR A 5 18.85 44.35 -15.64
C THR A 5 19.78 43.14 -15.51
N GLU A 6 20.30 42.82 -14.31
CA GLU A 6 21.13 41.61 -14.11
C GLU A 6 20.54 40.58 -13.12
N VAL A 7 19.35 40.82 -12.55
CA VAL A 7 18.84 39.96 -11.46
C VAL A 7 17.79 38.92 -11.90
N LEU A 8 17.42 38.83 -13.19
CA LEU A 8 16.34 37.93 -13.64
C LEU A 8 16.78 36.74 -14.51
N VAL A 9 17.98 36.19 -14.28
CA VAL A 9 18.35 34.86 -14.81
C VAL A 9 18.97 34.00 -13.70
N LYS A 10 18.24 33.80 -12.59
CA LYS A 10 18.56 32.74 -11.63
C LYS A 10 17.51 31.63 -11.71
N ALA A 11 17.80 30.70 -12.61
CA ALA A 11 17.64 29.27 -12.45
C ALA A 11 16.34 28.76 -11.83
N ASN A 12 15.28 28.64 -12.65
CA ASN A 12 14.34 27.53 -12.50
C ASN A 12 15.00 26.25 -13.04
N ALA A 13 16.08 25.81 -12.39
CA ALA A 13 16.60 24.46 -12.59
C ALA A 13 15.54 23.51 -12.02
N LYS A 14 14.67 22.98 -12.88
CA LYS A 14 13.75 21.88 -12.54
C LYS A 14 14.56 20.86 -11.75
N ARG A 15 14.25 20.71 -10.45
CA ARG A 15 14.87 19.66 -9.62
C ARG A 15 14.63 18.35 -10.35
N LYS A 16 15.70 17.72 -10.83
CA LYS A 16 15.63 16.42 -11.48
C LYS A 16 15.07 15.44 -10.45
N TYR A 17 13.89 14.89 -10.72
CA TYR A 17 13.26 13.92 -9.86
C TYR A 17 14.19 12.70 -9.75
N ASN A 18 14.70 12.45 -8.55
CA ASN A 18 15.50 11.27 -8.23
C ASN A 18 14.65 10.39 -7.31
N PRO A 19 14.03 9.32 -7.84
CA PRO A 19 13.22 8.43 -7.01
C PRO A 19 14.08 7.84 -5.89
N ASN A 20 13.58 7.91 -4.65
CA ASN A 20 14.22 7.28 -3.50
C ASN A 20 13.89 5.77 -3.49
N VAL A 21 14.56 5.02 -4.36
CA VAL A 21 14.34 3.58 -4.52
C VAL A 21 14.64 2.83 -3.22
N SER A 22 15.70 3.19 -2.50
CA SER A 22 16.06 2.54 -1.24
C SER A 22 15.00 2.74 -0.16
N GLY A 23 14.45 3.95 -0.05
CA GLY A 23 13.33 4.24 0.85
C GLY A 23 12.07 3.45 0.50
N PHE A 24 11.77 3.31 -0.79
CA PHE A 24 10.64 2.51 -1.25
C PHE A 24 10.82 1.01 -0.93
N LEU A 25 12.00 0.43 -1.21
CA LEU A 25 12.28 -0.97 -0.90
C LEU A 25 12.24 -1.23 0.61
N ALA A 26 12.74 -0.30 1.43
CA ALA A 26 12.65 -0.40 2.89
C ALA A 26 11.19 -0.39 3.38
N LEU A 27 10.31 0.39 2.75
CA LEU A 27 8.88 0.38 3.01
C LEU A 27 8.24 -0.97 2.65
N CYS A 28 8.54 -1.50 1.47
CA CYS A 28 8.04 -2.82 1.04
C CYS A 28 8.53 -3.96 1.96
N ALA A 29 9.76 -3.88 2.47
CA ALA A 29 10.29 -4.84 3.44
C ALA A 29 9.56 -4.76 4.80
N ARG A 30 9.20 -3.56 5.27
CA ARG A 30 8.38 -3.42 6.48
C ARG A 30 6.99 -4.03 6.29
N ASN A 31 6.34 -3.74 5.16
CA ASN A 31 5.05 -4.32 4.81
C ASN A 31 5.09 -5.86 4.82
N TYR A 32 6.14 -6.44 4.23
CA TYR A 32 6.39 -7.87 4.27
C TYR A 32 6.45 -8.41 5.72
N CYS A 33 7.29 -7.81 6.56
CA CYS A 33 7.42 -8.19 7.96
C CYS A 33 6.12 -8.05 8.75
N TYR A 34 5.24 -7.09 8.43
CA TYR A 34 3.94 -7.00 9.08
C TYR A 34 2.98 -8.10 8.63
N ILE A 35 2.94 -8.40 7.33
CA ILE A 35 2.07 -9.43 6.76
C ILE A 35 2.43 -10.81 7.31
N LEU A 36 3.72 -11.14 7.38
CA LEU A 36 4.18 -12.43 7.90
C LEU A 36 3.70 -12.75 9.33
N LYS A 37 3.35 -11.74 10.13
CA LYS A 37 2.90 -11.98 11.52
C LYS A 37 1.52 -12.63 11.60
N TRP A 38 0.74 -12.57 10.53
CA TRP A 38 -0.64 -13.09 10.50
C TRP A 38 -0.96 -13.91 9.25
N LEU A 39 -0.04 -14.00 8.30
CA LEU A 39 -0.17 -14.82 7.11
C LEU A 39 -0.06 -16.31 7.50
N PRO A 40 -1.07 -17.14 7.21
CA PRO A 40 -1.01 -18.57 7.52
C PRO A 40 0.02 -19.29 6.65
N ASP A 41 0.79 -20.21 7.26
CA ASP A 41 1.82 -20.99 6.56
C ASP A 41 1.24 -21.92 5.48
N GLU A 42 0.06 -22.49 5.75
CA GLU A 42 -0.59 -23.52 4.89
C GLU A 42 -1.84 -22.99 4.17
N ALA A 43 -1.88 -21.71 3.79
CA ALA A 43 -3.05 -21.15 3.11
C ALA A 43 -3.21 -21.67 1.66
N VAL A 44 -4.45 -22.02 1.29
CA VAL A 44 -4.83 -22.48 -0.04
C VAL A 44 -5.49 -21.32 -0.82
N VAL A 45 -5.37 -21.33 -2.15
CA VAL A 45 -5.99 -20.31 -2.99
C VAL A 45 -7.50 -20.26 -2.76
N ASN A 46 -8.05 -19.06 -2.61
CA ASN A 46 -9.40 -18.71 -2.18
C ASN A 46 -9.70 -18.81 -0.68
N ASP A 47 -8.73 -19.21 0.15
CA ASP A 47 -8.88 -19.08 1.59
C ASP A 47 -9.08 -17.62 1.98
N ASN A 48 -9.92 -17.42 3.00
CA ASN A 48 -10.19 -16.13 3.58
C ASN A 48 -10.09 -16.22 5.10
N TRP A 49 -9.54 -15.17 5.70
CA TRP A 49 -9.40 -15.07 7.14
C TRP A 49 -9.53 -13.61 7.58
N THR A 50 -9.86 -13.44 8.86
CA THR A 50 -9.92 -12.13 9.48
C THR A 50 -8.72 -11.93 10.38
N VAL A 51 -8.01 -10.82 10.16
CA VAL A 51 -6.94 -10.35 11.06
C VAL A 51 -7.55 -9.29 11.95
N LYS A 52 -7.74 -9.63 13.23
CA LYS A 52 -8.16 -8.65 14.24
C LYS A 52 -6.94 -8.01 14.88
N GLY A 53 -7.03 -6.71 15.12
CA GLY A 53 -6.20 -6.08 16.13
C GLY A 53 -6.89 -4.88 16.76
N GLU A 54 -6.11 -4.08 17.46
CA GLU A 54 -6.55 -3.04 18.37
C GLU A 54 -7.35 -1.93 17.66
N PHE A 55 -7.02 -1.63 16.41
CA PHE A 55 -7.62 -0.53 15.65
C PHE A 55 -8.57 -0.99 14.53
N GLY A 56 -8.97 -2.27 14.53
CA GLY A 56 -9.97 -2.80 13.61
C GLY A 56 -9.71 -4.23 13.11
N CYS A 57 -10.52 -4.64 12.13
CA CYS A 57 -10.43 -5.93 11.47
C CYS A 57 -10.05 -5.75 10.00
N LEU A 58 -9.16 -6.61 9.49
CA LEU A 58 -8.90 -6.77 8.07
C LEU A 58 -9.46 -8.12 7.61
N ASN A 59 -10.14 -8.11 6.48
CA ASN A 59 -10.50 -9.32 5.75
C ASN A 59 -9.46 -9.55 4.68
N VAL A 60 -8.84 -10.73 4.71
CA VAL A 60 -7.80 -11.12 3.75
C VAL A 60 -8.29 -12.31 2.96
N LYS A 61 -8.07 -12.27 1.64
CA LYS A 61 -8.31 -13.39 0.74
C LYS A 61 -7.04 -13.72 -0.03
N LEU A 62 -6.66 -15.00 -0.07
CA LEU A 62 -5.57 -15.48 -0.94
C LEU A 62 -6.08 -15.65 -2.37
N ILE A 63 -5.46 -14.94 -3.32
CA ILE A 63 -5.81 -14.98 -4.75
C ILE A 63 -4.85 -15.90 -5.53
N GLU A 64 -3.56 -15.82 -5.24
CA GLU A 64 -2.53 -16.65 -5.87
C GLU A 64 -1.56 -17.17 -4.81
N ASN A 65 -1.18 -18.45 -4.92
CA ASN A 65 -0.17 -19.05 -4.06
C ASN A 65 0.84 -19.83 -4.92
N THR A 66 2.07 -19.36 -4.98
CA THR A 66 3.18 -20.02 -5.68
C THR A 66 4.34 -20.22 -4.72
N LYS A 67 5.38 -20.94 -5.15
CA LYS A 67 6.56 -21.23 -4.32
C LYS A 67 7.26 -19.97 -3.77
N TYR A 68 7.31 -18.90 -4.55
CA TYR A 68 8.10 -17.69 -4.19
C TYR A 68 7.24 -16.44 -4.05
N THR A 69 6.00 -16.47 -4.55
CA THR A 69 5.13 -15.30 -4.50
C THR A 69 3.70 -15.68 -4.12
N GLN A 70 3.07 -14.78 -3.40
CA GLN A 70 1.65 -14.83 -3.08
C GLN A 70 0.97 -13.53 -3.48
N LEU A 71 -0.30 -13.61 -3.87
CA LEU A 71 -1.15 -12.45 -4.12
C LEU A 71 -2.33 -12.53 -3.17
N ILE A 72 -2.50 -11.52 -2.34
CA ILE A 72 -3.63 -11.40 -1.43
C ILE A 72 -4.46 -10.17 -1.76
N ASP A 73 -5.75 -10.22 -1.46
CA ASP A 73 -6.64 -9.07 -1.39
C ASP A 73 -6.88 -8.73 0.07
N ILE A 74 -6.64 -7.48 0.46
CA ILE A 74 -6.88 -6.97 1.81
C ILE A 74 -8.01 -5.95 1.73
N SER A 75 -9.03 -6.12 2.57
CA SER A 75 -10.15 -5.19 2.69
C SER A 75 -10.48 -4.92 4.16
N ARG A 76 -11.20 -3.82 4.43
CA ARG A 76 -11.81 -3.56 5.74
C ARG A 76 -13.30 -3.83 5.67
N GLU A 77 -13.85 -4.37 6.75
CA GLU A 77 -15.30 -4.42 6.91
C GLU A 77 -15.88 -3.00 6.92
N LEU A 78 -16.91 -2.80 6.11
CA LEU A 78 -17.75 -1.60 6.17
C LEU A 78 -19.10 -1.98 6.79
N PRO A 79 -19.73 -1.07 7.54
CA PRO A 79 -21.11 -1.24 7.97
C PRO A 79 -22.00 -1.54 6.75
N THR A 80 -22.87 -2.53 6.89
CA THR A 80 -23.70 -3.17 5.86
C THR A 80 -24.68 -2.25 5.12
N SER A 81 -24.67 -0.94 5.39
CA SER A 81 -25.59 0.05 4.80
C SER A 81 -25.17 0.55 3.41
N TYR A 82 -24.06 0.07 2.85
CA TYR A 82 -23.59 0.47 1.53
C TYR A 82 -23.79 -0.64 0.50
N PHE A 83 -24.55 -0.35 -0.56
CA PHE A 83 -24.75 -1.22 -1.74
C PHE A 83 -23.49 -1.39 -2.63
N PHE A 84 -22.29 -1.18 -2.08
CA PHE A 84 -21.04 -1.15 -2.85
C PHE A 84 -19.98 -2.06 -2.22
N LYS A 85 -19.07 -2.56 -3.06
CA LYS A 85 -17.93 -3.38 -2.61
C LYS A 85 -17.07 -2.61 -1.60
N PRO A 86 -16.61 -3.27 -0.52
CA PRO A 86 -15.67 -2.66 0.40
C PRO A 86 -14.37 -2.33 -0.36
N PRO A 87 -13.71 -1.21 -0.03
CA PRO A 87 -12.46 -0.85 -0.67
C PRO A 87 -11.40 -1.90 -0.32
N SER A 88 -10.67 -2.36 -1.34
CA SER A 88 -9.66 -3.40 -1.19
C SER A 88 -8.34 -3.03 -1.86
N ALA A 89 -7.28 -3.71 -1.44
CA ALA A 89 -5.93 -3.57 -1.95
C ALA A 89 -5.39 -4.94 -2.33
N GLN A 90 -4.96 -5.10 -3.59
CA GLN A 90 -4.22 -6.29 -4.00
C GLN A 90 -2.74 -6.12 -3.67
N VAL A 91 -2.23 -6.98 -2.80
CA VAL A 91 -0.85 -6.95 -2.31
C VAL A 91 -0.13 -8.19 -2.79
N ARG A 92 0.97 -7.98 -3.52
CA ARG A 92 1.88 -9.06 -3.89
C ARG A 92 2.99 -9.17 -2.85
N ILE A 93 3.25 -10.40 -2.45
CA ILE A 93 4.25 -10.79 -1.46
C ILE A 93 5.31 -11.59 -2.23
N TYR A 94 6.56 -11.15 -2.14
CA TYR A 94 7.75 -11.79 -2.68
C TYR A 94 8.55 -12.36 -1.52
N HIS A 95 8.56 -13.69 -1.39
CA HIS A 95 9.26 -14.38 -0.29
C HIS A 95 10.77 -14.45 -0.51
N ASP A 96 11.19 -14.50 -1.77
CA ASP A 96 12.60 -14.49 -2.18
C ASP A 96 13.27 -13.14 -1.94
N ALA A 97 12.58 -12.05 -2.29
CA ALA A 97 13.06 -10.69 -2.06
C ALA A 97 12.71 -10.14 -0.67
N GLN A 98 11.82 -10.82 0.08
CA GLN A 98 11.25 -10.37 1.36
C GLN A 98 10.58 -8.99 1.26
N LEU A 99 9.78 -8.81 0.20
CA LEU A 99 9.09 -7.55 -0.09
C LEU A 99 7.59 -7.78 -0.26
N ALA A 100 6.78 -6.82 0.18
CA ALA A 100 5.37 -6.79 -0.13
C ALA A 100 4.98 -5.42 -0.68
N GLU A 101 4.25 -5.42 -1.80
CA GLU A 101 3.80 -4.20 -2.44
C GLU A 101 2.37 -4.27 -2.97
N VAL A 102 1.70 -3.12 -3.02
CA VAL A 102 0.38 -3.01 -3.65
C VAL A 102 0.52 -3.01 -5.17
N LEU A 103 -0.13 -3.95 -5.86
CA LEU A 103 -0.12 -4.04 -7.33
C LEU A 103 -1.16 -3.12 -7.96
N THR A 104 -2.42 -3.26 -7.54
CA THR A 104 -3.54 -2.46 -8.02
C THR A 104 -4.37 -2.02 -6.83
N SER A 105 -4.68 -0.73 -6.81
CA SER A 105 -5.57 -0.13 -5.84
C SER A 105 -6.99 -0.04 -6.39
N GLN A 106 -7.76 -1.14 -6.40
CA GLN A 106 -9.19 -1.02 -6.72
C GLN A 106 -9.87 -0.30 -5.56
N GLN A 107 -10.14 1.00 -5.72
CA GLN A 107 -10.86 1.82 -4.76
C GLN A 107 -10.14 2.10 -3.42
N ILE A 108 -8.81 1.95 -3.31
CA ILE A 108 -8.04 2.38 -2.10
C ILE A 108 -8.25 3.86 -1.79
N PHE A 109 -8.52 4.72 -2.78
CA PHE A 109 -8.90 6.12 -2.57
C PHE A 109 -10.08 6.33 -1.62
N ARG A 110 -10.95 5.32 -1.43
CA ARG A 110 -12.09 5.37 -0.50
C ARG A 110 -11.79 4.81 0.88
N LEU A 111 -10.63 4.19 1.09
CA LEU A 111 -10.08 3.95 2.43
C LEU A 111 -9.59 5.25 3.10
N LYS A 112 -9.42 6.34 2.30
CA LYS A 112 -9.03 7.75 2.58
C LYS A 112 -7.87 7.95 3.57
N PRO A 113 -6.87 8.75 3.18
CA PRO A 113 -7.02 10.21 3.24
C PRO A 113 -7.34 10.81 1.87
N VAL A 114 -8.06 11.93 1.84
CA VAL A 114 -8.28 12.70 0.61
C VAL A 114 -6.94 13.27 0.16
N TYR A 115 -6.53 13.01 -1.08
CA TYR A 115 -5.35 13.63 -1.69
C TYR A 115 -5.68 14.23 -3.06
N ASP A 116 -5.00 15.32 -3.37
CA ASP A 116 -5.18 16.13 -4.57
C ASP A 116 -4.74 15.36 -5.83
N TYR A 117 -5.72 14.96 -6.64
CA TYR A 117 -5.55 14.53 -8.02
C TYR A 117 -6.22 15.59 -8.90
N PRO A 118 -5.62 16.04 -10.04
CA PRO A 118 -4.71 15.31 -10.93
C PRO A 118 -3.21 15.60 -10.82
N ASN A 119 -2.40 14.55 -11.03
CA ASN A 119 -0.94 14.55 -11.08
C ASN A 119 -0.42 15.02 -12.46
N PHE A 120 -0.29 16.33 -12.67
CA PHE A 120 0.19 16.94 -13.92
C PHE A 120 1.70 16.77 -14.19
N TYR A 121 2.46 16.22 -13.23
CA TYR A 121 3.94 16.25 -13.25
C TYR A 121 4.62 14.86 -13.20
N MET A 122 3.88 13.78 -13.46
CA MET A 122 4.39 12.38 -13.47
C MET A 122 4.93 11.88 -12.11
N HIS A 123 4.18 12.09 -11.02
CA HIS A 123 4.40 11.52 -9.68
C HIS A 123 4.19 9.99 -9.54
N GLN A 124 4.25 9.17 -10.59
CA GLN A 124 3.92 7.72 -10.50
C GLN A 124 4.71 6.98 -9.39
N SER A 125 5.97 7.34 -9.19
CA SER A 125 6.80 6.79 -8.10
C SER A 125 6.36 7.29 -6.72
N ASP A 126 5.94 8.56 -6.60
CA ASP A 126 5.42 9.09 -5.33
C ASP A 126 4.03 8.51 -5.02
N GLU A 127 3.17 8.31 -6.02
CA GLU A 127 1.88 7.62 -5.86
C GLU A 127 2.08 6.18 -5.40
N LYS A 128 2.99 5.44 -6.04
CA LYS A 128 3.35 4.07 -5.64
C LYS A 128 3.87 4.04 -4.20
N TYR A 129 4.75 4.98 -3.84
CA TYR A 129 5.24 5.09 -2.46
C TYR A 129 4.09 5.38 -1.48
N GLN A 130 3.23 6.35 -1.78
CA GLN A 130 2.09 6.73 -0.94
C GLN A 130 1.11 5.58 -0.73
N VAL A 131 0.77 4.83 -1.79
CA VAL A 131 -0.11 3.67 -1.70
C VAL A 131 0.50 2.57 -0.82
N ASN A 132 1.81 2.35 -0.91
CA ASN A 132 2.49 1.38 -0.06
C ASN A 132 2.70 1.85 1.39
N ALA A 133 2.83 3.16 1.60
CA ALA A 133 2.87 3.76 2.94
C ALA A 133 1.50 3.65 3.61
N PHE A 134 0.43 3.83 2.83
CA PHE A 134 -0.92 3.61 3.30
C PHE A 134 -1.16 2.14 3.68
N LEU A 135 -0.65 1.19 2.89
CA LEU A 135 -0.65 -0.22 3.27
C LEU A 135 0.08 -0.43 4.61
N GLU A 136 1.23 0.19 4.82
CA GLU A 136 1.96 0.09 6.09
C GLU A 136 1.10 0.51 7.29
N ASP A 137 0.39 1.63 7.16
CA ASP A 137 -0.51 2.13 8.20
C ASP A 137 -1.72 1.22 8.41
N LEU A 138 -2.26 0.62 7.34
CA LEU A 138 -3.28 -0.43 7.46
C LEU A 138 -2.76 -1.69 8.14
N LEU A 139 -1.49 -2.02 8.02
CA LEU A 139 -0.92 -3.25 8.61
C LEU A 139 -0.53 -3.08 10.08
N LYS A 140 -0.35 -1.85 10.56
CA LYS A 140 -0.05 -1.49 11.95
C LYS A 140 -1.27 -1.62 12.89
N ILE A 141 -2.14 -2.60 12.69
CA ILE A 141 -3.39 -2.80 13.46
C ILE A 141 -3.17 -3.35 14.89
N GLY A 142 -1.96 -3.28 15.45
CA GLY A 142 -1.70 -3.68 16.84
C GLY A 142 -1.69 -5.21 17.04
N ARG A 143 -1.90 -5.68 18.29
CA ARG A 143 -1.72 -7.10 18.67
C ARG A 143 -2.69 -8.01 17.89
N LEU A 144 -2.12 -9.01 17.21
CA LEU A 144 -2.80 -9.81 16.19
C LEU A 144 -3.53 -11.02 16.79
N GLN A 145 -4.79 -11.21 16.39
CA GLN A 145 -5.50 -12.48 16.54
C GLN A 145 -6.02 -12.90 15.16
N ILE A 146 -5.57 -14.06 14.69
CA ILE A 146 -6.10 -14.69 13.48
C ILE A 146 -7.40 -15.38 13.84
N ILE A 147 -8.47 -15.05 13.11
CA ILE A 147 -9.74 -15.74 13.24
C ILE A 147 -10.08 -16.34 11.88
N ASN A 148 -10.14 -17.66 11.86
CA ASN A 148 -10.68 -18.39 10.73
C ASN A 148 -12.21 -18.26 10.77
N PRO A 149 -12.89 -18.05 9.63
CA PRO A 149 -14.34 -18.17 9.58
C PRO A 149 -14.73 -19.59 10.03
N ILE A 150 -15.82 -19.68 10.80
CA ILE A 150 -16.45 -20.94 11.21
C ILE A 150 -17.07 -21.61 9.98
#